data_AF-A0A674J022-F1
#
_entry.id   AF-A0A674J022-F1
#
_cell.length_a   1.000
_cell.length_b   1.000
_cell.length_c   1.000
_cell.angle_alpha   90.00
_cell.angle_beta   90.00
_cell.angle_gamma   90.00
#
_symmetry.space_group_name_H-M   'P 1'
#
loop_
_entity.id
_entity.type
_entity.pdbx_description
1 polymer ?
#
loop_
_entity_poly.entity_id
_entity_poly.type
_entity_poly.pdbx_seq_one_letter_code
_entity_poly.pdbx_strand_id
1 'polypeptide(L)'
;MAQPPRLLAPLRLGLAACRWLRTPATPGTRLDLRGIFPPLTTPFTAQAEVDYSRLEENLHRYATAPFRGFVVQGSSGEYAYLTPQERLAVVSRVRQAVPRDKLLLAGSGCESTQGTIAMTVGMAEAGADAALVVTPCYYRGAMTSAALIHHYSQVADASPIPVVLYSVPANTGLELPLEATLTLSQHPNIVGLKDSGGDVSGGAGAMSEPSHPGEPSPPRAPARLSPAGSRPPARGEGEPRGPSPRRWARGSPG
;
A
#
# COMPACT_ATOMS: atom_id res chain seq x y z
N MET A 1 -54.66 2.91 38.07
CA MET A 1 -53.22 3.08 38.40
C MET A 1 -52.46 1.94 37.76
N ALA A 2 -51.82 2.19 36.60
CA ALA A 2 -51.10 1.18 35.84
C ALA A 2 -49.64 1.08 36.34
N GLN A 3 -49.13 -0.14 36.51
CA GLN A 3 -47.73 -0.40 36.88
C GLN A 3 -46.79 -0.07 35.70
N PRO A 4 -45.56 0.44 35.95
CA PRO A 4 -44.60 0.69 34.88
C PRO A 4 -43.92 -0.61 34.41
N PRO A 5 -43.45 -0.68 33.15
CA PRO A 5 -42.81 -1.88 32.62
C PRO A 5 -41.39 -2.05 33.19
N ARG A 6 -41.01 -3.30 33.43
CA ARG A 6 -39.69 -3.72 33.92
C ARG A 6 -38.62 -3.44 32.87
N LEU A 7 -37.58 -2.68 33.23
CA LEU A 7 -36.37 -2.54 32.41
C LEU A 7 -35.64 -3.89 32.33
N LEU A 8 -35.37 -4.34 31.09
CA LEU A 8 -34.45 -5.43 30.78
C LEU A 8 -33.01 -4.96 31.04
N ALA A 9 -32.28 -5.73 31.85
CA ALA A 9 -30.85 -5.54 32.08
C ALA A 9 -30.04 -5.85 30.81
N PRO A 10 -28.93 -5.15 30.54
CA PRO A 10 -28.11 -5.44 29.37
C PRO A 10 -27.35 -6.75 29.55
N LEU A 11 -27.45 -7.62 28.54
CA LEU A 11 -26.60 -8.79 28.35
C LEU A 11 -25.13 -8.34 28.24
N ARG A 12 -24.32 -8.70 29.24
CA ARG A 12 -22.87 -8.60 29.16
C ARG A 12 -22.37 -9.64 28.14
N LEU A 13 -22.03 -9.22 26.92
CA LEU A 13 -21.20 -10.03 26.05
C LEU A 13 -19.81 -10.16 26.69
N GLY A 14 -19.46 -11.37 27.10
CA GLY A 14 -18.12 -11.70 27.58
C GLY A 14 -17.12 -11.55 26.45
N LEU A 15 -16.19 -10.61 26.58
CA LEU A 15 -14.93 -10.61 25.86
C LEU A 15 -14.14 -11.84 26.31
N ALA A 16 -14.26 -12.93 25.56
CA ALA A 16 -13.33 -14.04 25.68
C ALA A 16 -11.95 -13.52 25.27
N ALA A 17 -11.05 -13.39 26.25
CA ALA A 17 -9.66 -13.07 26.03
C ALA A 17 -9.01 -14.23 25.27
N CYS A 18 -8.99 -14.15 23.93
CA CYS A 18 -8.10 -14.95 23.11
C CYS A 18 -6.67 -14.53 23.45
N ARG A 19 -6.07 -15.31 24.36
CA ARG A 19 -4.69 -15.18 24.78
C ARG A 19 -3.81 -15.55 23.58
N TRP A 20 -3.32 -14.53 22.86
CA TRP A 20 -2.34 -14.69 21.79
C TRP A 20 -1.16 -15.51 22.31
N LEU A 21 -1.05 -16.76 21.86
CA LEU A 21 0.22 -17.45 21.88
C LEU A 21 1.08 -16.73 20.83
N ARG A 22 1.89 -15.76 21.29
CA ARG A 22 2.98 -15.20 20.51
C ARG A 22 3.83 -16.38 20.06
N THR A 23 3.79 -16.75 18.79
CA THR A 23 4.96 -17.38 18.18
C THR A 23 5.99 -16.27 18.13
N PRO A 24 7.09 -16.32 18.89
CA PRO A 24 8.12 -15.32 18.77
C PRO A 24 8.61 -15.31 17.32
N ALA A 25 8.46 -14.18 16.64
CA ALA A 25 9.13 -13.95 15.37
C ALA A 25 10.62 -14.18 15.60
N THR A 26 11.24 -15.01 14.76
CA THR A 26 12.68 -15.26 14.80
C THR A 26 13.41 -13.91 14.70
N PRO A 27 14.23 -13.52 15.68
CA PRO A 27 15.04 -12.32 15.57
C PRO A 27 15.97 -12.47 14.35
N GLY A 28 15.82 -11.64 13.33
CA GLY A 28 16.83 -11.50 12.27
C GLY A 28 16.36 -11.43 10.82
N THR A 29 15.12 -11.79 10.48
CA THR A 29 14.62 -11.65 9.10
C THR A 29 13.57 -10.56 9.02
N ARG A 30 13.99 -9.34 8.65
CA ARG A 30 13.07 -8.29 8.18
C ARG A 30 12.30 -8.82 6.97
N LEU A 31 11.01 -8.51 6.91
CA LEU A 31 10.16 -8.83 5.77
C LEU A 31 10.75 -8.25 4.48
N ASP A 32 11.09 -9.10 3.50
CA ASP A 32 11.61 -8.65 2.20
C ASP A 32 10.47 -8.28 1.23
N LEU A 33 10.31 -6.97 1.03
CA LEU A 33 9.30 -6.35 0.17
C LEU A 33 9.77 -6.14 -1.27
N ARG A 34 10.95 -6.62 -1.68
CA ARG A 34 11.41 -6.46 -3.07
C ARG A 34 10.57 -7.29 -4.03
N GLY A 35 10.04 -6.65 -5.07
CA GLY A 35 9.31 -7.28 -6.16
C GLY A 35 8.07 -6.51 -6.58
N ILE A 36 7.20 -7.17 -7.33
CA ILE A 36 5.98 -6.56 -7.90
C ILE A 36 4.76 -7.03 -7.11
N PHE A 37 3.91 -6.06 -6.75
CA PHE A 37 2.66 -6.27 -6.01
C PHE A 37 1.51 -5.53 -6.71
N PRO A 38 0.69 -6.21 -7.51
CA PRO A 38 -0.49 -5.56 -8.08
C PRO A 38 -1.49 -5.22 -6.96
N PRO A 39 -2.03 -3.99 -6.93
CA PRO A 39 -3.17 -3.66 -6.08
C PRO A 39 -4.43 -4.30 -6.66
N LEU A 40 -5.04 -5.19 -5.89
CA LEU A 40 -6.25 -5.90 -6.30
C LEU A 40 -7.46 -4.98 -6.26
N THR A 41 -8.34 -5.13 -7.24
CA THR A 41 -9.70 -4.58 -7.21
C THR A 41 -10.60 -5.44 -6.32
N THR A 42 -11.72 -4.87 -5.88
CA THR A 42 -12.81 -5.63 -5.24
C THR A 42 -13.93 -5.80 -6.26
N PRO A 43 -14.18 -7.00 -6.79
CA PRO A 43 -15.31 -7.23 -7.68
C PRO A 43 -16.64 -7.10 -6.94
N PHE A 44 -17.65 -6.58 -7.64
CA PHE A 44 -19.01 -6.44 -7.11
C PHE A 44 -20.04 -7.08 -8.03
N THR A 45 -21.12 -7.57 -7.44
CA THR A 45 -22.31 -8.04 -8.17
C THR A 45 -23.11 -6.86 -8.72
N ALA A 46 -24.11 -7.13 -9.56
CA ALA A 46 -25.03 -6.09 -10.03
C ALA A 46 -25.86 -5.43 -8.89
N GLN A 47 -25.89 -6.06 -7.71
CA GLN A 47 -26.55 -5.57 -6.50
C GLN A 47 -25.58 -4.83 -5.56
N ALA A 48 -24.35 -4.55 -6.01
CA ALA A 48 -23.29 -3.90 -5.25
C ALA A 48 -22.79 -4.67 -4.01
N GLU A 49 -23.03 -5.99 -3.97
CA GLU A 49 -22.42 -6.87 -2.97
C GLU A 49 -21.03 -7.32 -3.44
N VAL A 50 -20.10 -7.58 -2.52
CA VAL A 50 -18.78 -8.11 -2.88
C VAL A 50 -18.92 -9.47 -3.56
N ASP A 51 -18.40 -9.60 -4.79
CA ASP A 51 -18.41 -10.83 -5.56
C ASP A 51 -17.13 -11.65 -5.29
N TYR A 52 -17.19 -12.47 -4.24
CA TYR A 52 -16.09 -13.32 -3.82
C TYR A 52 -15.70 -14.37 -4.85
N SER A 53 -16.64 -14.84 -5.66
CA SER A 53 -16.38 -15.83 -6.71
C SER A 53 -15.54 -15.22 -7.83
N ARG A 54 -15.87 -14.00 -8.26
CA ARG A 54 -15.07 -13.26 -9.26
C ARG A 54 -13.72 -12.82 -8.69
N LEU A 55 -13.65 -12.49 -7.41
CA LEU A 55 -12.38 -12.24 -6.73
C LEU A 55 -11.47 -13.47 -6.81
N GLU A 56 -11.98 -14.65 -6.49
CA GLU A 56 -11.23 -15.90 -6.56
C GLU A 56 -10.80 -16.25 -7.99
N GLU A 57 -11.67 -16.06 -8.99
CA GLU A 57 -11.33 -16.24 -10.41
C GLU A 57 -10.15 -15.35 -10.84
N ASN A 58 -10.19 -14.07 -10.45
CA ASN A 58 -9.11 -13.13 -10.73
C ASN A 58 -7.81 -13.53 -10.03
N LEU A 59 -7.87 -13.96 -8.77
CA LEU A 59 -6.70 -14.44 -8.03
C LEU A 59 -6.04 -15.65 -8.68
N HIS A 60 -6.82 -16.61 -9.16
CA HIS A 60 -6.27 -17.77 -9.88
C HIS A 60 -5.48 -17.34 -11.13
N ARG A 61 -5.97 -16.33 -11.86
CA ARG A 61 -5.24 -15.75 -13.00
C ARG A 61 -3.95 -15.08 -12.54
N TYR A 62 -4.01 -14.24 -11.51
CA TYR A 62 -2.85 -13.51 -11.01
C TYR A 62 -1.78 -14.40 -10.37
N ALA A 63 -2.18 -15.52 -9.76
CA ALA A 63 -1.26 -16.46 -9.11
C ALA A 63 -0.27 -17.10 -10.09
N THR A 64 -0.60 -17.13 -11.39
CA THR A 64 0.30 -17.64 -12.45
C THR A 64 1.46 -16.68 -12.78
N ALA A 65 1.35 -15.41 -12.40
CA ALA A 65 2.38 -14.42 -12.65
C ALA A 65 3.45 -14.41 -11.53
N PRO A 66 4.70 -14.01 -11.85
CA PRO A 66 5.81 -13.99 -10.89
C PRO A 66 5.74 -12.78 -9.93
N PHE A 67 4.56 -12.45 -9.42
CA PHE A 67 4.40 -11.42 -8.40
C PHE A 67 5.00 -11.86 -7.07
N ARG A 68 5.58 -10.91 -6.33
CA ARG A 68 6.09 -11.16 -4.96
C ARG A 68 4.95 -11.35 -3.97
N GLY A 69 3.82 -10.70 -4.23
CA GLY A 69 2.66 -10.68 -3.39
C GLY A 69 1.55 -9.82 -3.98
N PHE A 70 0.58 -9.46 -3.15
CA PHE A 70 -0.59 -8.67 -3.54
C PHE A 70 -0.82 -7.53 -2.54
N VAL A 71 -1.27 -6.38 -3.04
CA VAL A 71 -1.86 -5.35 -2.17
C VAL A 71 -3.37 -5.52 -2.20
N VAL A 72 -3.98 -5.70 -1.04
CA VAL A 72 -5.42 -5.95 -0.88
C VAL A 72 -6.02 -4.82 -0.08
N GLN A 73 -7.24 -4.37 -0.39
CA GLN A 73 -7.89 -3.25 0.31
C GLN A 73 -7.07 -1.94 0.28
N GLY A 74 -6.30 -1.71 -0.78
CA GLY A 74 -5.73 -0.39 -1.10
C GLY A 74 -6.73 0.49 -1.84
N SER A 75 -6.31 1.68 -2.30
CA SER A 75 -7.16 2.63 -3.03
C SER A 75 -7.86 1.99 -4.25
N SER A 76 -7.14 1.19 -5.04
CA SER A 76 -7.70 0.46 -6.19
C SER A 76 -8.68 -0.66 -5.82
N GLY A 77 -8.65 -1.11 -4.56
CA GLY A 77 -9.60 -2.07 -4.02
C GLY A 77 -10.86 -1.41 -3.47
N GLU A 78 -11.00 -0.09 -3.62
CA GLU A 78 -12.19 0.68 -3.23
C GLU A 78 -12.50 0.60 -1.73
N TYR A 79 -11.48 0.44 -0.89
CA TYR A 79 -11.63 0.20 0.56
C TYR A 79 -12.53 1.22 1.28
N ALA A 80 -12.62 2.46 0.77
CA ALA A 80 -13.45 3.52 1.33
C ALA A 80 -14.96 3.27 1.16
N TYR A 81 -15.35 2.36 0.28
CA TYR A 81 -16.74 1.99 -0.01
C TYR A 81 -17.16 0.65 0.61
N LEU A 82 -16.25 -0.06 1.28
CA LEU A 82 -16.54 -1.30 1.97
C LEU A 82 -16.78 -1.07 3.45
N THR A 83 -17.70 -1.85 4.03
CA THR A 83 -17.82 -1.96 5.48
C THR A 83 -16.56 -2.59 6.08
N PRO A 84 -16.25 -2.34 7.37
CA PRO A 84 -15.13 -2.99 8.03
C PRO A 84 -15.16 -4.52 7.92
N GLN A 85 -16.34 -5.12 8.00
CA GLN A 85 -16.55 -6.56 7.90
C GLN A 85 -16.22 -7.07 6.50
N GLU A 86 -16.65 -6.37 5.44
CA GLU A 86 -16.29 -6.73 4.07
C GLU A 86 -14.80 -6.58 3.81
N ARG A 87 -14.16 -5.51 4.32
CA ARG A 87 -12.70 -5.32 4.21
C ARG A 87 -11.93 -6.52 4.77
N LEU A 88 -12.29 -6.96 5.98
CA LEU A 88 -11.69 -8.13 6.64
C LEU A 88 -11.99 -9.43 5.89
N ALA A 89 -13.24 -9.60 5.42
CA ALA A 89 -13.64 -10.77 4.66
C ALA A 89 -12.86 -10.89 3.34
N VAL A 90 -12.67 -9.79 2.61
CA VAL A 90 -11.87 -9.77 1.38
C VAL A 90 -10.44 -10.21 1.65
N VAL A 91 -9.79 -9.69 2.70
CA VAL A 91 -8.41 -10.12 3.04
C VAL A 91 -8.35 -11.59 3.41
N SER A 92 -9.29 -12.08 4.22
CA SER A 92 -9.37 -13.50 4.58
C SER A 92 -9.53 -14.40 3.36
N ARG A 93 -10.39 -14.01 2.41
CA ARG A 93 -10.63 -14.74 1.16
C ARG A 93 -9.41 -14.74 0.25
N VAL A 94 -8.74 -13.59 0.09
CA VAL A 94 -7.48 -13.53 -0.67
C VAL A 94 -6.42 -14.43 -0.04
N ARG A 95 -6.28 -14.41 1.29
CA ARG A 95 -5.29 -15.23 1.97
C ARG A 95 -5.51 -16.72 1.76
N GLN A 96 -6.77 -17.16 1.72
CA GLN A 96 -7.15 -18.56 1.47
C GLN A 96 -6.85 -19.00 0.03
N ALA A 97 -7.03 -18.10 -0.95
CA ALA A 97 -6.83 -18.41 -2.36
C ALA A 97 -5.37 -18.28 -2.84
N VAL A 98 -4.53 -17.53 -2.11
CA VAL A 98 -3.15 -17.23 -2.53
C VAL A 98 -2.14 -18.15 -1.81
N PRO A 99 -1.15 -18.72 -2.53
CA PRO A 99 -0.04 -19.49 -1.94
C PRO A 99 0.71 -18.75 -0.82
N ARG A 100 1.13 -19.49 0.23
CA ARG A 100 1.74 -18.90 1.44
C ARG A 100 3.08 -18.21 1.22
N ASP A 101 3.78 -18.50 0.13
CA ASP A 101 5.02 -17.84 -0.28
C ASP A 101 4.81 -16.43 -0.87
N LYS A 102 3.58 -16.13 -1.31
CA LYS A 102 3.17 -14.79 -1.77
C LYS A 102 2.73 -13.94 -0.58
N LEU A 103 3.33 -12.76 -0.46
CA LEU A 103 2.99 -11.80 0.60
C LEU A 103 1.65 -11.12 0.35
N LEU A 104 0.94 -10.80 1.44
CA LEU A 104 -0.29 -10.05 1.42
C LEU A 104 -0.13 -8.76 2.23
N LEU A 105 -0.09 -7.63 1.52
CA LEU A 105 -0.10 -6.29 2.11
C LEU A 105 -1.54 -5.79 2.18
N ALA A 106 -2.11 -5.72 3.38
CA ALA A 106 -3.51 -5.33 3.59
C ALA A 106 -3.64 -3.85 3.93
N GLY A 107 -4.46 -3.11 3.18
CA GLY A 107 -4.79 -1.72 3.46
C GLY A 107 -5.67 -1.58 4.70
N SER A 108 -5.05 -1.20 5.82
CA SER A 108 -5.72 -1.11 7.13
C SER A 108 -5.98 0.31 7.60
N GLY A 109 -5.47 1.32 6.87
CA GLY A 109 -5.64 2.73 7.25
C GLY A 109 -7.11 3.15 7.38
N CYS A 110 -7.36 3.96 8.41
CA CYS A 110 -8.60 4.66 8.72
C CYS A 110 -8.26 6.10 9.16
N GLU A 111 -9.25 6.99 9.21
CA GLU A 111 -9.00 8.38 9.64
C GLU A 111 -8.60 8.49 11.13
N SER A 112 -9.14 7.63 12.00
CA SER A 112 -8.74 7.60 13.41
C SER A 112 -7.60 6.61 13.66
N THR A 113 -6.69 6.97 14.55
CA THR A 113 -5.61 6.06 15.00
C THR A 113 -6.18 4.78 15.58
N GLN A 114 -7.21 4.87 16.42
CA GLN A 114 -7.78 3.68 17.05
C GLN A 114 -8.54 2.79 16.06
N GLY A 115 -9.22 3.37 15.06
CA GLY A 115 -9.82 2.62 13.96
C GLY A 115 -8.75 1.91 13.12
N THR A 116 -7.61 2.57 12.90
CA THR A 116 -6.47 1.99 12.17
C THR A 116 -5.83 0.84 12.94
N ILE A 117 -5.67 0.96 14.26
CA ILE A 117 -5.17 -0.12 15.12
C ILE A 117 -6.12 -1.33 15.06
N ALA A 118 -7.42 -1.11 15.29
CA ALA A 118 -8.41 -2.18 15.27
C ALA A 118 -8.46 -2.90 13.91
N MET A 119 -8.44 -2.13 12.82
CA MET A 119 -8.40 -2.69 11.46
C MET A 119 -7.09 -3.45 11.21
N THR A 120 -5.95 -2.91 11.63
CA THR A 120 -4.64 -3.56 11.46
C THR A 120 -4.56 -4.89 12.18
N VAL A 121 -5.05 -4.97 13.43
CA VAL A 121 -5.16 -6.22 14.18
C VAL A 121 -6.07 -7.21 13.45
N GLY A 122 -7.28 -6.79 13.06
CA GLY A 122 -8.20 -7.65 12.31
C GLY A 122 -7.63 -8.14 10.97
N MET A 123 -6.86 -7.32 10.27
CA MET A 123 -6.20 -7.71 9.01
C MET A 123 -5.09 -8.74 9.25
N ALA A 124 -4.35 -8.63 10.35
CA ALA A 124 -3.38 -9.65 10.75
C ALA A 124 -4.08 -10.98 11.07
N GLU A 125 -5.21 -10.94 11.77
CA GLU A 125 -6.04 -12.12 12.06
C GLU A 125 -6.59 -12.78 10.79
N ALA A 126 -6.98 -11.96 9.80
CA ALA A 126 -7.36 -12.41 8.47
C ALA A 126 -6.18 -12.98 7.65
N GLY A 127 -4.96 -12.85 8.17
CA GLY A 127 -3.74 -13.46 7.63
C GLY A 127 -2.92 -12.57 6.70
N ALA A 128 -3.02 -11.24 6.86
CA ALA A 128 -2.09 -10.31 6.23
C ALA A 128 -0.66 -10.50 6.75
N ASP A 129 0.33 -10.32 5.87
CA ASP A 129 1.75 -10.40 6.21
C ASP A 129 2.33 -9.02 6.59
N ALA A 130 1.70 -7.95 6.10
CA ALA A 130 2.00 -6.57 6.47
C ALA A 130 0.76 -5.67 6.31
N ALA A 131 0.72 -4.59 7.09
CA ALA A 131 -0.31 -3.57 7.04
C ALA A 131 0.14 -2.38 6.19
N LEU A 132 -0.63 -2.02 5.17
CA LEU A 132 -0.43 -0.81 4.37
C LEU A 132 -1.30 0.31 4.93
N VAL A 133 -0.69 1.34 5.50
CA VAL A 133 -1.40 2.37 6.28
C VAL A 133 -1.34 3.72 5.56
N VAL A 134 -2.47 4.10 4.95
CA VAL A 134 -2.63 5.39 4.29
C VAL A 134 -2.60 6.55 5.30
N THR A 135 -2.05 7.69 4.90
CA THR A 135 -2.07 8.93 5.69
C THR A 135 -3.52 9.37 5.95
N PRO A 136 -3.93 9.56 7.22
CA PRO A 136 -5.20 10.24 7.53
C PRO A 136 -5.23 11.61 6.86
N CYS A 137 -6.37 12.00 6.30
CA CYS A 137 -6.40 13.15 5.38
C CYS A 137 -7.64 14.03 5.48
N TYR A 138 -8.72 13.58 6.15
CA TYR A 138 -9.95 14.36 6.21
C TYR A 138 -9.71 15.73 6.88
N TYR A 139 -8.95 15.75 7.97
CA TYR A 139 -8.53 16.96 8.68
C TYR A 139 -7.14 17.44 8.25
N ARG A 140 -6.85 17.47 6.93
CA ARG A 140 -5.51 17.75 6.38
C ARG A 140 -4.75 18.92 7.02
N GLY A 141 -5.42 20.02 7.36
CA GLY A 141 -4.78 21.20 7.97
C GLY A 141 -4.20 20.94 9.36
N ALA A 142 -4.64 19.89 10.04
CA ALA A 142 -4.12 19.44 11.33
C ALA A 142 -3.18 18.23 11.22
N MET A 143 -3.00 17.65 10.02
CA MET A 143 -2.11 16.51 9.78
C MET A 143 -0.65 16.97 9.65
N THR A 144 -0.16 17.60 10.72
CA THR A 144 1.25 18.00 10.86
C THR A 144 2.16 16.78 10.96
N SER A 145 3.46 16.97 10.72
CA SER A 145 4.47 15.91 10.86
C SER A 145 4.42 15.26 12.25
N ALA A 146 4.25 16.05 13.31
CA ALA A 146 4.09 15.53 14.67
C ALA A 146 2.84 14.65 14.84
N ALA A 147 1.71 15.06 14.25
CA ALA A 147 0.48 14.29 14.30
C ALA A 147 0.61 12.96 13.53
N LEU A 148 1.23 12.99 12.34
CA LEU A 148 1.46 11.81 11.52
C LEU A 148 2.45 10.85 12.18
N ILE A 149 3.56 11.35 12.73
CA ILE A 149 4.52 10.54 13.48
C ILE A 149 3.81 9.84 14.65
N HIS A 150 2.99 10.57 15.42
CA HIS A 150 2.26 10.01 16.54
C HIS A 150 1.23 8.95 16.12
N HIS A 151 0.50 9.19 15.02
CA HIS A 151 -0.45 8.24 14.46
C HIS A 151 0.25 6.92 14.06
N TYR A 152 1.28 7.02 13.21
CA TYR A 152 1.98 5.85 12.70
C TYR A 152 2.74 5.09 13.78
N SER A 153 3.36 5.78 14.75
CA SER A 153 4.06 5.14 15.86
C SER A 153 3.09 4.30 16.70
N GLN A 154 1.93 4.85 17.07
CA GLN A 154 0.93 4.07 17.82
C GLN A 154 0.38 2.87 17.05
N VAL A 155 0.16 3.02 15.74
CA VAL A 155 -0.25 1.91 14.89
C VAL A 155 0.84 0.83 14.85
N ALA A 156 2.09 1.22 14.68
CA ALA A 156 3.22 0.30 14.59
C ALA A 156 3.55 -0.38 15.94
N ASP A 157 3.37 0.32 17.07
CA ASP A 157 3.51 -0.22 18.42
C ASP A 157 2.46 -1.30 18.72
N ALA A 158 1.21 -1.07 18.28
CA ALA A 158 0.10 -1.99 18.53
C ALA A 158 -0.03 -3.10 17.47
N SER A 159 0.61 -2.95 16.31
CA SER A 159 0.45 -3.87 15.18
C SER A 159 1.19 -5.20 15.42
N PRO A 160 0.51 -6.35 15.30
CA PRO A 160 1.15 -7.66 15.37
C PRO A 160 1.95 -8.03 14.10
N ILE A 161 1.82 -7.24 13.03
CA ILE A 161 2.50 -7.42 11.74
C ILE A 161 3.26 -6.14 11.33
N PRO A 162 4.28 -6.24 10.45
CA PRO A 162 4.99 -5.07 9.93
C PRO A 162 4.07 -4.03 9.28
N VAL A 163 4.40 -2.75 9.47
CA VAL A 163 3.69 -1.60 8.91
C VAL A 163 4.47 -1.04 7.72
N VAL A 164 3.75 -0.76 6.64
CA VAL A 164 4.22 -0.04 5.46
C VAL A 164 3.44 1.27 5.39
N LEU A 165 4.17 2.39 5.44
CA LEU A 165 3.61 3.73 5.27
C LEU A 165 3.04 3.85 3.85
N TYR A 166 1.95 4.61 3.65
CA TYR A 166 1.39 4.82 2.32
C TYR A 166 1.04 6.28 2.10
N SER A 167 1.83 6.94 1.25
CA SER A 167 1.56 8.29 0.77
C SER A 167 0.95 8.24 -0.62
N VAL A 168 -0.23 8.84 -0.78
CA VAL A 168 -0.95 8.91 -2.06
C VAL A 168 -1.63 10.28 -2.20
N PRO A 169 -0.86 11.34 -2.50
CA PRO A 169 -1.38 12.72 -2.56
C PRO A 169 -2.51 12.90 -3.55
N ALA A 170 -2.54 12.14 -4.65
CA ALA A 170 -3.62 12.17 -5.63
C ALA A 170 -5.01 11.85 -5.03
N ASN A 171 -5.05 11.06 -3.96
CA ASN A 171 -6.29 10.71 -3.25
C ASN A 171 -6.48 11.48 -1.94
N THR A 172 -5.39 11.80 -1.25
CA THR A 172 -5.41 12.38 0.11
C THR A 172 -5.28 13.90 0.12
N GLY A 173 -4.76 14.50 -0.96
CA GLY A 173 -4.37 15.90 -1.01
C GLY A 173 -3.24 16.24 -0.03
N LEU A 174 -2.53 15.23 0.49
CA LEU A 174 -1.49 15.35 1.50
C LEU A 174 -0.32 14.42 1.16
N GLU A 175 0.87 14.98 1.08
CA GLU A 175 2.11 14.20 1.01
C GLU A 175 2.62 13.91 2.41
N LEU A 176 3.16 12.71 2.63
CA LEU A 176 3.77 12.37 3.90
C LEU A 176 5.13 13.08 3.98
N PRO A 177 5.34 14.02 4.93
CA PRO A 177 6.57 14.81 4.94
C PRO A 177 7.82 13.94 5.10
N LEU A 178 8.91 14.34 4.44
CA LEU A 178 10.17 13.59 4.47
C LEU A 178 10.71 13.44 5.89
N GLU A 179 10.62 14.48 6.72
CA GLU A 179 11.08 14.43 8.11
C GLU A 179 10.25 13.46 8.96
N ALA A 180 8.95 13.34 8.69
CA ALA A 180 8.10 12.35 9.34
C ALA A 180 8.49 10.94 8.89
N THR A 181 8.71 10.75 7.59
CA THR A 181 9.16 9.47 7.00
C THR A 181 10.49 9.02 7.59
N LEU A 182 11.50 9.90 7.65
CA LEU A 182 12.82 9.59 8.22
C LEU A 182 12.72 9.22 9.71
N THR A 183 11.92 9.96 10.48
CA THR A 183 11.67 9.66 11.89
C THR A 183 11.02 8.28 12.05
N LEU A 184 9.97 8.01 11.28
CA LEU A 184 9.23 6.74 11.31
C LEU A 184 10.05 5.56 10.82
N SER A 185 11.02 5.76 9.92
CA SER A 185 11.92 4.70 9.44
C SER A 185 12.78 4.08 10.54
N GLN A 186 12.94 4.76 11.67
CA GLN A 186 13.68 4.25 12.83
C GLN A 186 12.84 3.29 13.68
N HIS A 187 11.52 3.24 13.48
CA HIS A 187 10.64 2.36 14.24
C HIS A 187 10.83 0.89 13.80
N PRO A 188 11.08 -0.06 14.73
CA PRO A 188 11.46 -1.43 14.37
C PRO A 188 10.38 -2.20 13.60
N ASN A 189 9.11 -1.80 13.75
CA ASN A 189 7.97 -2.41 13.07
C ASN A 189 7.52 -1.66 11.80
N ILE A 190 8.20 -0.57 11.41
CA ILE A 190 7.93 0.14 10.15
C ILE A 190 9.00 -0.29 9.14
N VAL A 191 8.56 -0.98 8.09
CA VAL A 191 9.47 -1.71 7.18
C VAL A 191 9.52 -1.15 5.76
N GLY A 192 8.77 -0.09 5.47
CA GLY A 192 8.81 0.56 4.17
C GLY A 192 7.79 1.68 3.99
N LEU A 193 7.85 2.30 2.81
CA LEU A 193 6.93 3.31 2.32
C LEU A 193 6.48 2.92 0.92
N LYS A 194 5.17 2.94 0.68
CA LYS A 194 4.58 3.00 -0.66
C LYS A 194 4.35 4.47 -0.99
N ASP A 195 5.11 5.00 -1.93
CA ASP A 195 4.97 6.36 -2.42
C ASP A 195 4.24 6.36 -3.77
N SER A 196 3.23 7.23 -3.91
CA SER A 196 2.46 7.45 -5.13
C SER A 196 2.37 8.94 -5.50
N GLY A 197 3.22 9.80 -4.90
CA GLY A 197 3.33 11.23 -5.20
C GLY A 197 4.06 11.53 -6.52
N GLY A 198 4.88 10.59 -7.00
CA GLY A 198 5.55 10.68 -8.30
C GLY A 198 6.81 11.54 -8.32
N ASP A 199 7.20 12.16 -7.20
CA ASP A 199 8.50 12.83 -7.08
C ASP A 199 9.60 11.83 -6.71
N VAL A 200 10.34 11.39 -7.72
CA VAL A 200 11.49 10.51 -7.55
C VAL A 200 12.67 11.19 -6.82
N SER A 201 12.69 12.51 -6.73
CA SER A 201 13.77 13.29 -6.12
C SER A 201 13.72 13.21 -4.59
N GLY A 202 12.53 13.36 -4.00
CA GLY A 202 12.30 13.23 -2.56
C GLY A 202 12.59 11.82 -2.03
N GLY A 203 12.12 10.78 -2.74
CA GLY A 203 12.38 9.39 -2.38
C GLY A 203 13.84 8.96 -2.50
N ALA A 204 14.54 9.42 -3.55
CA ALA A 204 15.96 9.10 -3.76
C ALA A 204 16.88 9.69 -2.68
N GLY A 205 16.57 10.89 -2.16
CA GLY A 205 17.31 11.52 -1.06
C GLY A 205 17.23 10.71 0.23
N ALA A 206 16.05 10.15 0.54
CA ALA A 206 15.82 9.32 1.73
C ALA A 206 16.49 7.93 1.65
N MET A 207 16.72 7.41 0.44
CA MET A 207 17.35 6.12 0.18
C MET A 207 18.88 6.17 0.11
N SER A 208 19.49 7.35 0.23
CA SER A 208 20.95 7.46 0.31
C SER A 208 21.44 6.86 1.63
N GLU A 209 22.27 5.81 1.55
CA GLU A 209 22.81 5.17 2.74
C GLU A 209 23.59 6.20 3.59
N PRO A 210 23.52 6.13 4.93
CA PRO A 210 24.43 6.86 5.77
C PRO A 210 25.85 6.36 5.48
N SER A 211 26.62 7.19 4.78
CA SER A 211 28.05 7.00 4.55
C SER A 211 28.72 6.72 5.89
N HIS A 212 29.25 5.51 6.05
CA HIS A 212 30.07 5.17 7.20
C HIS A 212 31.24 6.15 7.29
N PRO A 213 31.45 6.86 8.41
CA PRO A 213 32.63 7.68 8.58
C PRO A 213 33.81 6.75 8.83
N GLY A 214 34.64 6.48 7.82
CA GLY A 214 35.95 5.89 8.11
C GLY A 214 36.64 4.98 7.09
N GLU A 215 36.19 4.84 5.85
CA GLU A 215 37.02 4.16 4.83
C GLU A 215 37.30 5.06 3.63
N PRO A 216 38.58 5.32 3.28
CA PRO A 216 38.92 6.04 2.06
C PRO A 216 38.61 5.16 0.85
N SER A 217 37.86 5.73 -0.10
CA SER A 217 37.54 5.08 -1.38
C SER A 217 38.81 4.61 -2.10
N PRO A 218 38.83 3.40 -2.68
CA PRO A 218 39.98 2.95 -3.46
C PRO A 218 40.18 3.85 -4.69
N PRO A 219 41.44 4.06 -5.14
CA PRO A 219 41.72 4.93 -6.26
C PRO A 219 41.06 4.42 -7.54
N ARG A 220 40.37 5.33 -8.26
CA ARG A 220 39.78 5.04 -9.56
C ARG A 220 40.85 4.54 -10.53
N ALA A 221 40.62 3.38 -11.13
CA ALA A 221 41.45 2.88 -12.22
C ALA A 221 41.43 3.87 -13.42
N PRO A 222 42.56 4.09 -14.10
CA PRO A 222 42.62 5.00 -15.22
C PRO A 222 41.76 4.49 -16.39
N ALA A 223 41.07 5.42 -17.05
CA ALA A 223 40.22 5.15 -18.19
C ALA A 223 41.01 4.48 -19.32
N ARG A 224 40.57 3.29 -19.76
CA ARG A 224 41.05 2.69 -21.00
C ARG A 224 40.56 3.54 -22.17
N LEU A 225 41.51 4.13 -22.90
CA LEU A 225 41.28 4.70 -24.22
C LEU A 225 41.03 3.55 -25.21
N SER A 226 39.85 3.52 -25.83
CA SER A 226 39.59 2.68 -27.01
C SER A 226 40.08 3.41 -28.28
N PRO A 227 40.68 2.70 -29.25
CA PRO A 227 41.22 3.32 -30.46
C PRO A 227 40.12 3.72 -31.45
N ALA A 228 40.43 4.76 -32.23
CA ALA A 228 39.57 5.37 -33.24
C ALA A 228 39.38 4.52 -34.51
N GLY A 229 38.25 4.75 -35.19
CA GLY A 229 37.91 4.25 -36.54
C GLY A 229 36.67 3.35 -36.48
N SER A 230 35.58 3.54 -37.23
CA SER A 230 35.40 4.13 -38.55
C SER A 230 33.93 4.57 -38.75
N ARG A 231 33.71 5.76 -39.32
CA ARG A 231 32.40 6.28 -39.76
C ARG A 231 31.91 5.58 -41.05
N PRO A 232 30.64 5.18 -41.17
CA PRO A 232 29.98 4.99 -42.46
C PRO A 232 29.27 6.29 -42.94
N PRO A 233 29.04 6.44 -44.26
CA PRO A 233 28.72 7.72 -44.89
C PRO A 233 27.24 8.12 -44.82
N ALA A 234 27.01 9.43 -44.90
CA ALA A 234 25.72 10.07 -45.05
C ALA A 234 25.07 9.78 -46.42
N ARG A 235 23.74 9.58 -46.43
CA ARG A 235 22.91 9.75 -47.63
C ARG A 235 21.83 10.79 -47.32
N GLY A 236 21.75 11.78 -48.20
CA GLY A 236 20.89 12.95 -48.09
C GLY A 236 19.49 12.77 -48.66
N GLU A 237 18.62 13.62 -48.14
CA GLU A 237 17.52 14.41 -48.71
C GLU A 237 16.72 13.93 -49.93
N GLY A 238 15.39 14.03 -49.78
CA GLY A 238 14.39 13.89 -50.86
C GLY A 238 12.94 13.94 -50.36
N GLU A 239 12.54 15.10 -49.81
CA GLU A 239 11.24 15.85 -49.90
C GLU A 239 9.84 15.16 -50.09
N PRO A 240 8.69 15.89 -49.98
CA PRO A 240 7.62 15.57 -49.04
C PRO A 240 6.32 15.08 -49.70
N ARG A 241 5.38 14.54 -48.91
CA ARG A 241 3.98 14.39 -49.35
C ARG A 241 3.01 14.95 -48.31
N GLY A 242 2.20 15.90 -48.80
CA GLY A 242 1.19 16.67 -48.09
C GLY A 242 -0.11 15.91 -47.76
N PRO A 243 -1.18 16.64 -47.42
CA PRO A 243 -2.12 16.25 -46.37
C PRO A 243 -3.34 15.47 -46.89
N SER A 244 -3.96 14.70 -45.99
CA SER A 244 -5.26 14.04 -46.20
C SER A 244 -6.26 14.45 -45.09
N PRO A 245 -7.56 14.58 -45.39
CA PRO A 245 -8.42 15.60 -44.77
C PRO A 245 -9.46 15.07 -43.77
N ARG A 246 -9.88 15.98 -42.87
CA ARG A 246 -11.27 16.28 -42.40
C ARG A 246 -12.14 15.11 -41.90
N ARG A 247 -12.51 15.16 -40.61
CA ARG A 247 -13.78 15.74 -40.09
C ARG A 247 -14.89 14.68 -39.97
N TRP A 248 -15.29 14.37 -38.74
CA TRP A 248 -16.67 13.99 -38.44
C TRP A 248 -17.23 14.97 -37.41
N ALA A 249 -18.37 15.55 -37.79
CA ALA A 249 -19.08 16.60 -37.11
C ALA A 249 -20.04 16.05 -36.05
N ARG A 250 -20.42 16.94 -35.14
CA ARG A 250 -21.51 16.80 -34.16
C ARG A 250 -22.89 16.90 -34.81
N GLY A 251 -23.88 16.37 -34.09
CA GLY A 251 -25.30 16.74 -34.11
C GLY A 251 -26.19 15.58 -34.54
N SER A 252 -27.36 15.28 -33.96
CA SER A 252 -28.12 15.76 -32.79
C SER A 252 -29.35 14.82 -32.67
N PRO A 253 -30.24 14.94 -31.67
CA PRO A 253 -31.11 13.85 -31.23
C PRO A 253 -32.42 13.72 -32.03
N GLY A 254 -33.03 12.54 -31.93
CA GLY A 254 -34.41 12.22 -32.28
C GLY A 254 -34.97 11.23 -31.27
#